data_AF-A0A1F4HAH9-F1
#
_entry.id   AF-A0A1F4HAH9-F1
#
_cell.length_a   1.000
_cell.length_b   1.000
_cell.length_c   1.000
_cell.angle_alpha   90.00
_cell.angle_beta   90.00
_cell.angle_gamma   90.00
#
_symmetry.space_group_name_H-M   'P 1'
#
loop_
_entity.id
_entity.type
_entity.pdbx_description
1 polymer ?
#
loop_
_entity_poly.entity_id
_entity_poly.type
_entity_poly.pdbx_seq_one_letter_code
_entity_poly.pdbx_strand_id
1 'polypeptide(L)'
;MDCAPLLDVKHMKGASQCHACGRCSGHRDAVQLAARSPNREILSSSLRDVRTSEALLLVFGLLGVAVATFQWTASPWFVAMKIAAAEWLLEREWFLLLQDNAPWWLLTHYPEASDVFTWLDGLSILAYIGGGALALGSTILISLLIAARVAGRMDWRVLAMGLVPLAGLGVFLGLSMLTLTQLRAEGVMFSSLDGARAALLALAIGWSGWLGLHLLFKGAENLLRAMVAAVFYAVPLVAVGSAWYLLFYTW
;
A
#
# COMPACT_ATOMS: atom_id res chain seq x y z
N MET A 1 -31.47 18.45 2.44
CA MET A 1 -30.56 17.54 1.71
C MET A 1 -29.89 16.69 2.76
N ASP A 2 -30.12 15.37 2.75
CA ASP A 2 -29.80 14.50 3.89
C ASP A 2 -28.44 13.82 3.70
N CYS A 3 -27.42 14.63 3.45
CA CYS A 3 -26.04 14.18 3.38
C CYS A 3 -25.47 14.12 4.80
N ALA A 4 -25.19 12.93 5.33
CA ALA A 4 -24.61 12.78 6.66
C ALA A 4 -23.27 13.55 6.85
N PRO A 5 -22.32 13.52 5.88
CA PRO A 5 -21.11 14.32 5.97
C PRO A 5 -21.29 15.82 5.61
N LEU A 6 -22.53 16.28 5.37
CA LEU A 6 -22.85 17.68 5.03
C LEU A 6 -22.03 18.24 3.86
N LEU A 7 -21.84 17.42 2.81
CA LEU A 7 -21.02 17.78 1.65
C LEU A 7 -21.69 18.86 0.80
N ASP A 8 -20.85 19.71 0.21
CA ASP A 8 -21.26 20.63 -0.84
C ASP A 8 -21.41 19.90 -2.19
N VAL A 9 -22.54 19.20 -2.34
CA VAL A 9 -22.85 18.35 -3.50
C VAL A 9 -22.79 19.13 -4.82
N LYS A 10 -23.06 20.44 -4.80
CA LYS A 10 -23.05 21.28 -6.01
C LYS A 10 -21.65 21.43 -6.62
N HIS A 11 -20.62 21.44 -5.79
CA HIS A 11 -19.23 21.65 -6.22
C HIS A 11 -18.37 20.37 -6.16
N MET A 12 -18.98 19.22 -5.85
CA MET A 12 -18.28 17.94 -5.82
C MET A 12 -17.78 17.53 -7.20
N LYS A 13 -16.49 17.17 -7.28
CA LYS A 13 -15.84 16.64 -8.50
C LYS A 13 -15.46 15.16 -8.39
N GLY A 14 -15.50 14.60 -7.17
CA GLY A 14 -15.09 13.24 -6.84
C GLY A 14 -15.94 12.65 -5.73
N ALA A 15 -15.85 11.33 -5.57
CA ALA A 15 -16.60 10.61 -4.54
C ALA A 15 -15.78 10.39 -3.26
N SER A 16 -14.54 10.86 -3.19
CA SER A 16 -13.63 10.65 -2.05
C SER A 16 -14.22 11.00 -0.67
N GLN A 17 -15.00 12.08 -0.58
CA GLN A 17 -15.65 12.52 0.65
C GLN A 17 -17.09 11.96 0.80
N CYS A 18 -17.59 11.26 -0.23
CA CYS A 18 -18.92 10.70 -0.28
C CYS A 18 -18.91 9.25 0.22
N HIS A 19 -19.83 8.90 1.12
CA HIS A 19 -20.04 7.51 1.53
C HIS A 19 -20.75 6.65 0.46
N ALA A 20 -21.12 7.23 -0.69
CA ALA A 20 -21.89 6.57 -1.75
C ALA A 20 -23.17 5.86 -1.26
N CYS A 21 -23.79 6.34 -0.17
CA CYS A 21 -24.95 5.71 0.48
C CYS A 21 -26.29 5.95 -0.23
N GLY A 22 -26.31 6.77 -1.29
CA GLY A 22 -27.51 7.01 -2.11
C GLY A 22 -28.59 7.92 -1.51
N ARG A 23 -28.49 8.33 -0.24
CA ARG A 23 -29.50 9.16 0.44
C ARG A 23 -29.79 10.52 -0.23
N CYS A 24 -28.84 11.05 -0.98
CA CYS A 24 -29.00 12.31 -1.71
C CYS A 24 -29.67 12.15 -3.10
N SER A 25 -29.92 10.92 -3.56
CA SER A 25 -30.51 10.66 -4.87
C SER A 25 -31.94 11.22 -4.97
N GLY A 26 -32.28 11.84 -6.10
CA GLY A 26 -33.57 12.48 -6.33
C GLY A 26 -33.72 13.86 -5.67
N HIS A 27 -32.70 14.38 -4.98
CA HIS A 27 -32.81 15.70 -4.37
C HIS A 27 -32.90 16.80 -5.44
N ARG A 28 -34.09 17.41 -5.57
CA ARG A 28 -34.42 18.48 -6.53
C ARG A 28 -34.16 18.10 -7.99
N ASP A 29 -34.26 16.82 -8.34
CA ASP A 29 -33.90 16.27 -9.66
C ASP A 29 -32.47 16.63 -10.12
N ALA A 30 -31.60 17.05 -9.20
CA ALA A 30 -30.24 17.53 -9.48
C ALA A 30 -29.17 16.49 -9.14
N VAL A 31 -29.52 15.47 -8.36
CA VAL A 31 -28.60 14.42 -7.89
C VAL A 31 -29.18 13.07 -8.25
N GLN A 32 -28.44 12.27 -9.01
CA GLN A 32 -28.82 10.92 -9.37
C GLN A 32 -27.71 9.93 -9.05
N LEU A 33 -28.10 8.72 -8.64
CA LEU A 33 -27.19 7.58 -8.60
C LEU A 33 -26.88 7.16 -10.04
N ALA A 34 -25.62 7.25 -10.41
CA ALA A 34 -25.13 6.82 -11.71
C ALA A 34 -23.91 5.91 -11.54
N ALA A 35 -23.87 4.83 -12.29
CA ALA A 35 -22.67 4.01 -12.39
C ALA A 35 -21.55 4.85 -13.03
N ARG A 36 -20.41 4.95 -12.33
CA ARG A 36 -19.22 5.65 -12.82
C ARG A 36 -18.06 4.67 -12.80
N SER A 37 -17.22 4.71 -13.84
CA SER A 37 -15.97 3.96 -13.84
C SER A 37 -15.06 4.46 -12.69
N PRO A 38 -14.47 3.56 -11.89
CA PRO A 38 -13.51 3.94 -10.84
C PRO A 38 -12.29 4.69 -11.40
N ASN A 39 -11.95 4.43 -12.67
CA ASN A 39 -10.83 5.09 -13.36
C ASN A 39 -11.09 6.56 -13.63
N ARG A 40 -12.36 6.96 -13.74
CA ARG A 40 -12.71 8.31 -14.20
C ARG A 40 -12.19 9.38 -13.25
N GLU A 41 -12.18 9.13 -11.94
CA GLU A 41 -11.67 10.08 -10.94
C GLU A 41 -10.16 10.25 -11.04
N ILE A 42 -9.41 9.14 -11.19
CA ILE A 42 -7.95 9.16 -11.37
C ILE A 42 -7.57 9.84 -12.68
N LEU A 43 -8.21 9.47 -13.79
CA LEU A 43 -7.87 9.98 -15.14
C LEU A 43 -8.31 11.43 -15.39
N SER A 44 -9.27 11.95 -14.60
CA SER A 44 -9.67 13.36 -14.65
C SER A 44 -9.04 14.20 -13.53
N SER A 45 -8.25 13.59 -12.64
CA SER A 45 -7.66 14.30 -11.51
C SER A 45 -6.70 15.38 -12.00
N SER A 46 -6.76 16.53 -11.35
CA SER A 46 -5.80 17.61 -11.55
C SER A 46 -4.98 17.84 -10.28
N LEU A 47 -3.92 18.62 -10.44
CA LEU A 47 -3.08 19.13 -9.37
C LEU A 47 -3.83 19.70 -8.15
N ARG A 48 -4.98 20.32 -8.37
CA ARG A 48 -5.79 20.94 -7.30
C ARG A 48 -6.64 19.92 -6.55
N ASP A 49 -6.86 18.75 -7.14
CA ASP A 49 -7.74 17.72 -6.59
C ASP A 49 -7.00 16.72 -5.71
N VAL A 50 -5.66 16.62 -5.84
CA VAL A 50 -4.83 15.65 -5.10
C VAL A 50 -3.97 16.36 -4.06
N ARG A 51 -4.20 16.08 -2.78
CA ARG A 51 -3.39 16.65 -1.69
C ARG A 51 -2.06 15.92 -1.56
N THR A 52 -1.01 16.64 -1.17
CA THR A 52 0.30 16.03 -0.90
C THR A 52 0.22 14.97 0.20
N SER A 53 -0.58 15.20 1.24
CA SER A 53 -0.79 14.22 2.32
C SER A 53 -1.41 12.93 1.82
N GLU A 54 -2.36 12.99 0.87
CA GLU A 54 -3.00 11.81 0.29
C GLU A 54 -2.01 11.01 -0.57
N ALA A 55 -1.23 11.70 -1.40
CA ALA A 55 -0.20 11.05 -2.22
C ALA A 55 0.92 10.44 -1.35
N LEU A 56 1.35 11.12 -0.28
CA LEU A 56 2.33 10.58 0.66
C LEU A 56 1.77 9.40 1.47
N LEU A 57 0.51 9.46 1.89
CA LEU A 57 -0.15 8.34 2.57
C LEU A 57 -0.26 7.11 1.64
N LEU A 58 -0.54 7.33 0.36
CA LEU A 58 -0.53 6.26 -0.63
C LEU A 58 0.87 5.65 -0.77
N VAL A 59 1.91 6.48 -0.94
CA VAL A 59 3.28 6.03 -1.22
C VAL A 59 3.95 5.41 0.01
N PHE A 60 3.97 6.10 1.15
CA PHE A 60 4.65 5.64 2.36
C PHE A 60 3.75 4.80 3.24
N GLY A 61 2.45 5.09 3.31
CA GLY A 61 1.51 4.34 4.14
C GLY A 61 1.09 3.03 3.49
N LEU A 62 0.33 3.11 2.39
CA LEU A 62 -0.26 1.91 1.77
C LEU A 62 0.77 1.08 1.01
N LEU A 63 1.65 1.70 0.22
CA LEU A 63 2.65 0.97 -0.56
C LEU A 63 3.95 0.71 0.22
N GLY A 64 4.21 1.45 1.29
CA GLY A 64 5.40 1.28 2.15
C GLY A 64 5.10 0.47 3.41
N VAL A 65 4.47 1.12 4.40
CA VAL A 65 4.15 0.54 5.71
C VAL A 65 3.32 -0.73 5.54
N ALA A 66 2.21 -0.70 4.80
CA ALA A 66 1.34 -1.89 4.74
C ALA A 66 2.08 -3.09 4.13
N VAL A 67 2.83 -2.90 3.05
CA VAL A 67 3.64 -3.98 2.43
C VAL A 67 4.66 -4.54 3.43
N ALA A 68 5.42 -3.68 4.11
CA ALA A 68 6.40 -4.11 5.11
C ALA A 68 5.74 -4.83 6.31
N THR A 69 4.56 -4.36 6.74
CA THR A 69 3.76 -4.96 7.82
C THR A 69 3.21 -6.33 7.43
N PHE A 70 2.89 -6.59 6.17
CA PHE A 70 2.48 -7.94 5.75
C PHE A 70 3.65 -8.89 5.58
N GLN A 71 4.86 -8.35 5.38
CA GLN A 71 6.06 -9.14 5.09
C GLN A 71 6.83 -9.62 6.32
N TRP A 72 6.86 -8.83 7.40
CA TRP A 72 7.87 -9.01 8.46
C TRP A 72 7.84 -10.41 9.11
N THR A 73 6.66 -11.00 9.31
CA THR A 73 6.51 -12.31 9.97
C THR A 73 7.09 -13.46 9.15
N ALA A 74 7.09 -13.36 7.82
CA ALA A 74 7.63 -14.38 6.91
C ALA A 74 9.02 -14.02 6.38
N SER A 75 9.54 -12.84 6.67
CA SER A 75 10.77 -12.32 6.04
C SER A 75 12.04 -12.97 6.60
N PRO A 76 12.85 -13.67 5.78
CA PRO A 76 14.16 -14.15 6.21
C PRO A 76 15.11 -13.00 6.58
N TRP A 77 14.93 -11.83 5.98
CA TRP A 77 15.72 -10.64 6.29
C TRP A 77 15.43 -10.12 7.70
N PHE A 78 14.17 -10.14 8.11
CA PHE A 78 13.78 -9.79 9.47
C PHE A 78 14.42 -10.75 10.48
N VAL A 79 14.33 -12.05 10.23
CA VAL A 79 14.93 -13.08 11.09
C VAL A 79 16.44 -12.90 11.20
N ALA A 80 17.14 -12.72 10.07
CA ALA A 80 18.59 -12.52 10.06
C ALA A 80 19.00 -11.23 10.81
N MET A 81 18.29 -10.12 10.59
CA MET A 81 18.51 -8.87 11.30
C MET A 81 18.34 -9.03 12.81
N LYS A 82 17.27 -9.73 13.24
CA LYS A 82 16.98 -9.96 14.66
C LYS A 82 18.06 -10.83 15.31
N ILE A 83 18.48 -11.92 14.66
CA ILE A 83 19.54 -12.81 15.17
C ILE A 83 20.84 -12.03 15.33
N ALA A 84 21.27 -11.28 14.31
CA ALA A 84 22.47 -10.46 14.37
C ALA A 84 22.41 -9.39 15.47
N ALA A 85 21.24 -8.77 15.67
CA ALA A 85 21.04 -7.82 16.76
C ALA A 85 21.10 -8.48 18.14
N ALA A 86 20.54 -9.68 18.29
CA ALA A 86 20.61 -10.45 19.53
C ALA A 86 22.06 -10.84 19.88
N GLU A 87 22.82 -11.34 18.91
CA GLU A 87 24.24 -11.68 19.07
C GLU A 87 25.05 -10.46 19.50
N TRP A 88 24.88 -9.32 18.83
CA TRP A 88 25.57 -8.07 19.16
C TRP A 88 25.24 -7.56 20.58
N LEU A 89 23.99 -7.74 21.04
CA LEU A 89 23.58 -7.38 22.39
C LEU A 89 24.18 -8.30 23.45
N LEU A 90 24.25 -9.60 23.16
CA LEU A 90 24.85 -10.60 24.05
C LEU A 90 26.35 -10.35 24.24
N GLU A 91 27.08 -10.06 23.16
CA GLU A 91 28.51 -9.71 23.20
C GLU A 91 28.80 -8.47 24.06
N ARG A 92 27.82 -7.58 24.20
CA ARG A 92 27.91 -6.34 24.98
C ARG A 92 27.27 -6.44 26.37
N GLU A 93 26.80 -7.63 26.75
CA GLU A 93 26.12 -7.91 28.02
C GLU A 93 24.87 -7.01 28.24
N TRP A 94 24.21 -6.59 27.15
CA TRP A 94 23.02 -5.73 27.20
C TRP A 94 21.72 -6.54 27.31
N PHE A 95 21.52 -7.17 28.46
CA PHE A 95 20.39 -8.08 28.70
C PHE A 95 19.02 -7.41 28.81
N LEU A 96 18.96 -6.08 29.04
CA LEU A 96 17.69 -5.37 29.22
C LEU A 96 16.77 -5.51 28.00
N LEU A 97 17.33 -5.45 26.79
CA LEU A 97 16.55 -5.57 25.55
C LEU A 97 16.09 -7.00 25.26
N LEU A 98 16.69 -8.00 25.91
CA LEU A 98 16.33 -9.41 25.78
C LEU A 98 15.23 -9.83 26.75
N GLN A 99 14.81 -8.94 27.67
CA GLN A 99 13.73 -9.22 28.61
C GLN A 99 12.36 -9.15 27.93
N ASP A 100 11.46 -9.98 28.43
CA ASP A 100 10.07 -10.15 28.00
C ASP A 100 9.06 -9.47 28.95
N ASN A 101 9.54 -8.64 29.86
CA ASN A 101 8.77 -7.93 30.87
C ASN A 101 8.02 -6.70 30.34
N ALA A 102 7.82 -6.60 29.03
CA ALA A 102 7.02 -5.54 28.44
C ALA A 102 5.53 -5.73 28.81
N PRO A 103 4.79 -4.64 29.06
CA PRO A 103 3.36 -4.75 29.35
C PRO A 103 2.58 -5.35 28.17
N TRP A 104 1.59 -6.18 28.46
CA TRP A 104 0.76 -6.87 27.45
C TRP A 104 0.02 -5.92 26.48
N TRP A 105 -0.25 -4.67 26.89
CA TRP A 105 -0.89 -3.66 26.04
C TRP A 105 0.07 -3.05 25.02
N LEU A 106 1.38 -3.25 25.19
CA LEU A 106 2.43 -2.75 24.30
C LEU A 106 2.99 -3.86 23.42
N LEU A 107 3.38 -4.99 24.02
CA LEU A 107 3.92 -6.16 23.33
C LEU A 107 3.14 -7.42 23.76
N THR A 108 3.00 -8.36 22.85
CA THR A 108 2.34 -9.65 23.13
C THR A 108 2.99 -10.33 24.34
N HIS A 109 2.16 -10.70 25.33
CA HIS A 109 2.62 -11.33 26.56
C HIS A 109 1.61 -12.40 27.02
N TYR A 110 1.62 -13.56 26.35
CA TYR A 110 0.82 -14.74 26.69
C TYR A 110 1.75 -15.94 26.97
N PRO A 111 2.37 -16.00 28.17
CA PRO A 111 3.34 -17.04 28.50
C PRO A 111 2.74 -18.45 28.50
N GLU A 112 1.45 -18.59 28.81
CA GLU A 112 0.74 -19.88 28.78
C GLU A 112 0.67 -20.49 27.37
N ALA A 113 0.69 -19.65 26.33
CA ALA A 113 0.72 -20.06 24.93
C ALA A 113 2.13 -20.03 24.31
N SER A 114 3.16 -19.72 25.11
CA SER A 114 4.53 -19.45 24.63
C SER A 114 4.60 -18.36 23.56
N ASP A 115 3.66 -17.40 23.59
CA ASP A 115 3.60 -16.27 22.66
C ASP A 115 3.93 -14.99 23.42
N VAL A 116 5.22 -14.69 23.51
CA VAL A 116 5.76 -13.55 24.26
C VAL A 116 6.81 -12.84 23.43
N PHE A 117 6.74 -11.51 23.39
CA PHE A 117 7.72 -10.65 22.73
C PHE A 117 8.64 -9.96 23.73
N THR A 118 9.93 -9.94 23.38
CA THR A 118 10.97 -9.17 24.07
C THR A 118 11.00 -7.72 23.60
N TRP A 119 11.68 -6.83 24.34
CA TRP A 119 11.92 -5.46 23.87
C TRP A 119 12.65 -5.41 22.52
N LEU A 120 13.59 -6.34 22.29
CA LEU A 120 14.29 -6.50 21.02
C LEU A 120 13.30 -6.83 19.89
N ASP A 121 12.29 -7.67 20.14
CA ASP A 121 11.24 -7.97 19.15
C ASP A 121 10.49 -6.71 18.74
N GLY A 122 9.98 -5.96 19.72
CA GLY A 122 9.27 -4.71 19.47
C GLY A 122 10.10 -3.71 18.65
N LEU A 123 11.36 -3.49 19.05
CA LEU A 123 12.27 -2.59 18.34
C LEU A 123 12.61 -3.10 16.92
N SER A 124 12.82 -4.40 16.76
CA SER A 124 13.11 -5.01 15.46
C SER A 124 11.93 -4.89 14.52
N ILE A 125 10.69 -5.10 15.00
CA ILE A 125 9.48 -4.94 14.21
C ILE A 125 9.34 -3.49 13.73
N LEU A 126 9.50 -2.52 14.63
CA LEU A 126 9.44 -1.10 14.29
C LEU A 126 10.55 -0.71 13.29
N ALA A 127 11.77 -1.19 13.50
CA ALA A 127 12.90 -0.93 12.61
C ALA A 127 12.67 -1.53 11.22
N TYR A 128 12.17 -2.76 11.13
CA TYR A 128 11.89 -3.42 9.86
C TYR A 128 10.74 -2.76 9.10
N ILE A 129 9.61 -2.50 9.77
CA ILE A 129 8.45 -1.86 9.13
C ILE A 129 8.78 -0.41 8.74
N GLY A 130 9.40 0.36 9.63
CA GLY A 130 9.80 1.74 9.37
C GLY A 130 10.87 1.82 8.28
N GLY A 131 11.89 0.95 8.34
CA GLY A 131 12.94 0.85 7.34
C GLY A 131 12.40 0.43 5.97
N GLY A 132 11.53 -0.58 5.92
CA GLY A 132 10.85 -1.04 4.71
C GLY A 132 9.96 0.06 4.11
N ALA A 133 9.19 0.76 4.94
CA ALA A 133 8.36 1.88 4.51
C ALA A 133 9.18 3.03 3.92
N LEU A 134 10.31 3.39 4.56
CA LEU A 134 11.21 4.41 4.04
C LEU A 134 11.91 3.95 2.76
N ALA A 135 12.41 2.73 2.69
CA ALA A 135 13.12 2.20 1.53
C ALA A 135 12.20 2.08 0.31
N LEU A 136 11.04 1.44 0.47
CA LEU A 136 10.07 1.23 -0.61
C LEU A 136 9.38 2.55 -0.98
N GLY A 137 8.91 3.30 0.02
CA GLY A 137 8.28 4.61 -0.19
C GLY A 137 9.20 5.64 -0.84
N SER A 138 10.49 5.69 -0.47
CA SER A 138 11.46 6.60 -1.11
C SER A 138 11.76 6.17 -2.54
N THR A 139 11.93 4.87 -2.79
CA THR A 139 12.08 4.33 -4.16
C THR A 139 10.91 4.74 -5.06
N ILE A 140 9.68 4.59 -4.56
CA ILE A 140 8.47 4.98 -5.27
C ILE A 140 8.40 6.50 -5.47
N LEU A 141 8.63 7.30 -4.42
CA LEU A 141 8.56 8.75 -4.52
C LEU A 141 9.61 9.30 -5.50
N ILE A 142 10.86 8.85 -5.40
CA ILE A 142 11.96 9.30 -6.25
C ILE A 142 11.67 8.94 -7.70
N SER A 143 11.23 7.71 -7.99
CA SER A 143 10.88 7.30 -9.35
C SER A 143 9.70 8.09 -9.92
N LEU A 144 8.65 8.38 -9.13
CA LEU A 144 7.54 9.23 -9.54
C LEU A 144 7.97 10.69 -9.79
N LEU A 145 8.86 11.23 -8.95
CA LEU A 145 9.41 12.58 -9.14
C LEU A 145 10.23 12.67 -10.43
N ILE A 146 11.02 11.64 -10.74
CA ILE A 146 11.79 11.56 -11.98
C ILE A 146 10.85 11.41 -13.18
N ALA A 147 9.88 10.48 -13.11
CA ALA A 147 8.89 10.26 -14.16
C ALA A 147 8.12 11.54 -14.49
N ALA A 148 7.64 12.25 -13.47
CA ALA A 148 6.95 13.53 -13.62
C ALA A 148 7.84 14.57 -14.31
N ARG A 149 9.09 14.75 -13.84
CA ARG A 149 10.03 15.71 -14.44
C ARG A 149 10.39 15.38 -15.89
N VAL A 150 10.55 14.10 -16.22
CA VAL A 150 10.86 13.64 -17.58
C VAL A 150 9.67 13.85 -18.51
N ALA A 151 8.45 13.58 -18.05
CA ALA A 151 7.23 13.75 -18.84
C ALA A 151 6.97 15.22 -19.25
N GLY A 152 7.42 16.19 -18.44
CA GLY A 152 7.20 17.62 -18.64
C GLY A 152 6.78 18.28 -17.33
N ARG A 153 6.08 19.43 -17.36
CA ARG A 153 5.55 20.09 -16.14
C ARG A 153 4.36 19.34 -15.51
N MET A 154 4.39 18.01 -15.47
CA MET A 154 3.41 17.15 -14.79
C MET A 154 3.74 17.10 -13.29
N ASP A 155 2.71 16.92 -12.45
CA ASP A 155 2.91 16.73 -11.02
C ASP A 155 2.90 15.24 -10.64
N TRP A 156 3.87 14.85 -9.83
CA TRP A 156 4.06 13.49 -9.33
C TRP A 156 2.86 12.98 -8.53
N ARG A 157 2.08 13.87 -7.89
CA ARG A 157 0.87 13.51 -7.11
C ARG A 157 -0.20 12.90 -8.01
N VAL A 158 -0.37 13.43 -9.22
CA VAL A 158 -1.32 12.88 -10.19
C VAL A 158 -0.86 11.49 -10.67
N LEU A 159 0.43 11.32 -10.93
CA LEU A 159 0.99 10.01 -11.28
C LEU A 159 0.86 8.99 -10.14
N ALA A 160 1.06 9.43 -8.89
CA ALA A 160 0.90 8.59 -7.71
C ALA A 160 -0.51 7.98 -7.64
N MET A 161 -1.55 8.73 -8.01
CA MET A 161 -2.93 8.23 -8.02
C MET A 161 -3.16 7.06 -8.99
N GLY A 162 -2.32 6.90 -10.02
CA GLY A 162 -2.33 5.70 -10.88
C GLY A 162 -1.98 4.41 -10.13
N LEU A 163 -1.27 4.52 -8.99
CA LEU A 163 -0.90 3.38 -8.15
C LEU A 163 -2.00 2.98 -7.13
N VAL A 164 -3.14 3.66 -7.12
CA VAL A 164 -4.26 3.36 -6.20
C VAL A 164 -4.76 1.91 -6.32
N PRO A 165 -4.98 1.35 -7.52
CA PRO A 165 -5.38 -0.06 -7.64
C PRO A 165 -4.34 -1.02 -7.05
N LEU A 166 -3.05 -0.77 -7.28
CA LEU A 166 -1.96 -1.56 -6.70
C LEU A 166 -1.95 -1.52 -5.17
N ALA A 167 -2.13 -0.33 -4.59
CA ALA A 167 -2.24 -0.17 -3.15
C ALA A 167 -3.47 -0.87 -2.57
N GLY A 168 -4.65 -0.65 -3.16
CA GLY A 168 -5.90 -1.22 -2.68
C GLY A 168 -5.93 -2.75 -2.77
N LEU A 169 -5.55 -3.31 -3.92
CA LEU A 169 -5.50 -4.76 -4.10
C LEU A 169 -4.36 -5.39 -3.30
N GLY A 170 -3.23 -4.70 -3.11
CA GLY A 170 -2.16 -5.13 -2.22
C GLY A 170 -2.62 -5.25 -0.77
N VAL A 171 -3.30 -4.22 -0.24
CA VAL A 171 -3.88 -4.29 1.12
C VAL A 171 -4.92 -5.40 1.23
N PHE A 172 -5.77 -5.57 0.22
CA PHE A 172 -6.72 -6.67 0.18
C PHE A 172 -6.03 -8.04 0.23
N LEU A 173 -4.99 -8.25 -0.58
CA LEU A 173 -4.16 -9.46 -0.56
C LEU A 173 -3.54 -9.69 0.82
N GLY A 174 -2.98 -8.64 1.42
CA GLY A 174 -2.42 -8.62 2.77
C GLY A 174 -3.40 -9.10 3.84
N LEU A 175 -4.56 -8.44 3.93
CA LEU A 175 -5.59 -8.74 4.92
C LEU A 175 -6.21 -10.13 4.70
N SER A 176 -6.35 -10.56 3.45
CA SER A 176 -6.88 -11.88 3.12
C SER A 176 -6.00 -13.00 3.66
N MET A 177 -4.68 -12.80 3.79
CA MET A 177 -3.79 -13.83 4.34
C MET A 177 -4.19 -14.22 5.75
N LEU A 178 -4.42 -13.25 6.64
CA LEU A 178 -4.81 -13.51 8.02
C LEU A 178 -6.09 -14.34 8.10
N THR A 179 -7.09 -13.95 7.29
CA THR A 179 -8.38 -14.64 7.24
C THR A 179 -8.22 -16.08 6.73
N LEU A 180 -7.43 -16.27 5.69
CA LEU A 180 -7.20 -17.59 5.09
C LEU A 180 -6.38 -18.51 6.02
N THR A 181 -5.45 -17.96 6.80
CA THR A 181 -4.69 -18.72 7.80
C THR A 181 -5.63 -19.23 8.91
N GLN A 182 -6.57 -18.40 9.37
CA GLN A 182 -7.59 -18.80 10.34
C GLN A 182 -8.51 -19.89 9.78
N LEU A 183 -9.04 -19.71 8.56
CA LEU A 183 -9.89 -20.72 7.92
C LEU A 183 -9.16 -22.05 7.69
N ARG A 184 -7.87 -22.00 7.38
CA ARG A 184 -7.04 -23.21 7.24
C ARG A 184 -6.88 -23.93 8.58
N ALA A 185 -6.76 -23.21 9.69
CA ALA A 185 -6.73 -23.80 11.03
C ALA A 185 -8.04 -24.52 11.39
N GLU A 186 -9.17 -24.11 10.80
CA GLU A 186 -10.47 -24.80 10.90
C GLU A 186 -10.65 -25.95 9.89
N GLY A 187 -9.62 -26.26 9.09
CA GLY A 187 -9.63 -27.37 8.13
C GLY A 187 -10.15 -27.01 6.72
N VAL A 188 -10.44 -25.74 6.44
CA VAL A 188 -10.84 -25.29 5.10
C VAL A 188 -9.61 -25.15 4.20
N MET A 189 -9.50 -26.04 3.21
CA MET A 189 -8.38 -26.04 2.26
C MET A 189 -8.78 -25.37 0.94
N PHE A 190 -7.93 -24.45 0.46
CA PHE A 190 -8.12 -23.75 -0.82
C PHE A 190 -7.04 -24.18 -1.81
N SER A 191 -7.38 -25.03 -2.78
CA SER A 191 -6.42 -25.54 -3.78
C SER A 191 -6.04 -24.49 -4.83
N SER A 192 -6.88 -23.48 -5.09
CA SER A 192 -6.65 -22.44 -6.12
C SER A 192 -6.12 -21.13 -5.57
N LEU A 193 -5.68 -21.09 -4.31
CA LEU A 193 -5.34 -19.84 -3.62
C LEU A 193 -4.17 -19.10 -4.27
N ASP A 194 -3.11 -19.82 -4.62
CA ASP A 194 -1.90 -19.21 -5.20
C ASP A 194 -2.20 -18.64 -6.59
N GLY A 195 -3.01 -19.34 -7.38
CA GLY A 195 -3.52 -18.84 -8.66
C GLY A 195 -4.35 -17.55 -8.50
N ALA A 196 -5.23 -17.49 -7.51
CA ALA A 196 -6.03 -16.30 -7.23
C ALA A 196 -5.16 -15.11 -6.78
N ARG A 197 -4.14 -15.35 -5.94
CA ARG A 197 -3.17 -14.33 -5.53
C ARG A 197 -2.37 -13.81 -6.72
N ALA A 198 -1.85 -14.71 -7.58
CA ALA A 198 -1.16 -14.34 -8.81
C ALA A 198 -2.04 -13.48 -9.72
N ALA A 199 -3.29 -13.90 -9.94
CA ALA A 199 -4.23 -13.20 -10.80
C ALA A 199 -4.55 -11.79 -10.26
N LEU A 200 -4.79 -11.66 -8.95
CA LEU A 200 -5.04 -10.37 -8.31
C LEU A 200 -3.81 -9.46 -8.36
N LEU A 201 -2.61 -9.99 -8.12
CA LEU A 201 -1.38 -9.20 -8.21
C LEU A 201 -1.10 -8.75 -9.66
N ALA A 202 -1.28 -9.64 -10.63
CA ALA A 202 -1.15 -9.31 -12.05
C ALA A 202 -2.20 -8.27 -12.49
N LEU A 203 -3.44 -8.39 -12.02
CA LEU A 203 -4.49 -7.39 -12.24
C LEU A 203 -4.10 -6.04 -11.63
N ALA A 204 -3.59 -6.04 -10.41
CA ALA A 204 -3.18 -4.83 -9.69
C ALA A 204 -2.05 -4.09 -10.42
N ILE A 205 -1.01 -4.82 -10.82
CA ILE A 205 0.13 -4.29 -11.58
C ILE A 205 -0.33 -3.81 -12.96
N GLY A 206 -1.10 -4.62 -13.69
CA GLY A 206 -1.59 -4.31 -15.03
C GLY A 206 -2.52 -3.09 -15.04
N TRP A 207 -3.42 -3.00 -14.06
CA TRP A 207 -4.35 -1.87 -13.94
C TRP A 207 -3.61 -0.57 -13.59
N SER A 208 -2.72 -0.59 -12.58
CA SER A 208 -1.92 0.59 -12.26
C SER A 208 -0.96 0.99 -13.38
N GLY A 209 -0.37 0.02 -14.07
CA GLY A 209 0.43 0.27 -15.27
C GLY A 209 -0.38 0.94 -16.38
N TRP A 210 -1.56 0.41 -16.69
CA TRP A 210 -2.45 1.00 -17.70
C TRP A 210 -2.86 2.44 -17.35
N LEU A 211 -3.23 2.70 -16.09
CA LEU A 211 -3.57 4.06 -15.63
C LEU A 211 -2.39 5.02 -15.76
N GLY A 212 -1.21 4.63 -15.29
CA GLY A 212 -0.01 5.45 -15.35
C GLY A 212 0.40 5.77 -16.79
N LEU A 213 0.40 4.77 -17.67
CA LEU A 213 0.66 4.97 -19.09
C LEU A 213 -0.36 5.94 -19.71
N HIS A 214 -1.65 5.78 -19.41
CA HIS A 214 -2.68 6.68 -19.93
C HIS A 214 -2.49 8.12 -19.45
N LEU A 215 -2.11 8.33 -18.18
CA LEU A 215 -1.79 9.65 -17.64
C LEU A 215 -0.56 10.25 -18.36
N LEU A 216 0.50 9.47 -18.52
CA LEU A 216 1.75 9.91 -19.16
C LEU A 216 1.56 10.24 -20.63
N PHE A 217 0.95 9.36 -21.43
CA PHE A 217 0.76 9.60 -22.86
C PHE A 217 -0.23 10.74 -23.15
N LYS A 218 -1.13 11.06 -22.21
CA LYS A 218 -2.06 12.19 -22.33
C LYS A 218 -1.44 13.51 -21.88
N GLY A 219 -0.56 13.49 -20.88
CA GLY A 219 -0.06 14.70 -20.22
C GLY A 219 1.40 15.06 -20.49
N ALA A 220 2.19 14.18 -21.11
CA ALA A 220 3.57 14.48 -21.48
C ALA A 220 3.65 15.46 -22.67
N GLU A 221 4.74 16.23 -22.74
CA GLU A 221 4.96 17.22 -23.81
C GLU A 221 5.18 16.56 -25.19
N ASN A 222 5.76 15.36 -25.23
CA ASN A 222 5.96 14.60 -26.46
C ASN A 222 6.03 13.08 -26.19
N LEU A 223 5.95 12.28 -27.26
CA LEU A 223 5.92 10.82 -27.18
C LEU A 223 7.20 10.22 -26.58
N LEU A 224 8.37 10.76 -26.93
CA LEU A 224 9.65 10.26 -26.42
C LEU A 224 9.75 10.44 -24.89
N ARG A 225 9.35 11.60 -24.38
CA ARG A 225 9.28 11.88 -22.95
C ARG A 225 8.26 11.00 -22.25
N ALA A 226 7.11 10.75 -22.85
CA ALA A 226 6.13 9.81 -22.32
C ALA A 226 6.72 8.40 -22.16
N MET A 227 7.45 7.91 -23.18
CA MET A 227 8.11 6.60 -23.16
C MET A 227 9.21 6.52 -22.09
N VAL A 228 10.08 7.53 -21.98
CA VAL A 228 11.13 7.52 -20.95
C VAL A 228 10.52 7.65 -19.54
N ALA A 229 9.50 8.50 -19.36
CA ALA A 229 8.80 8.60 -18.09
C ALA A 229 8.09 7.30 -17.70
N ALA A 230 7.58 6.54 -18.68
CA ALA A 230 6.97 5.23 -18.44
C ALA A 230 7.95 4.21 -17.86
N VAL A 231 9.23 4.25 -18.26
CA VAL A 231 10.28 3.40 -17.67
C VAL A 231 10.45 3.70 -16.18
N PHE A 232 10.49 4.98 -15.79
CA PHE A 232 10.56 5.36 -14.37
C PHE A 232 9.27 5.04 -13.63
N TYR A 233 8.11 5.17 -14.27
CA TYR A 233 6.82 4.78 -13.68
C TYR A 233 6.68 3.26 -13.47
N ALA A 234 7.40 2.44 -14.24
CA ALA A 234 7.42 1.00 -14.03
C ALA A 234 8.14 0.58 -12.73
N VAL A 235 9.05 1.41 -12.20
CA VAL A 235 9.82 1.09 -10.98
C VAL A 235 8.92 0.81 -9.77
N PRO A 236 7.93 1.66 -9.41
CA PRO A 236 6.95 1.35 -8.36
C PRO A 236 6.23 0.01 -8.55
N LEU A 237 5.81 -0.30 -9.79
CA LEU A 237 5.07 -1.52 -10.11
C LEU A 237 5.94 -2.75 -9.88
N VAL A 238 7.19 -2.70 -10.34
CA VAL A 238 8.16 -3.78 -10.17
C VAL A 238 8.57 -3.93 -8.71
N ALA A 239 8.85 -2.82 -8.01
CA ALA A 239 9.30 -2.85 -6.62
C ALA A 239 8.23 -3.40 -5.66
N VAL A 240 6.97 -2.96 -5.81
CA VAL A 240 5.86 -3.47 -5.00
C VAL A 240 5.46 -4.88 -5.46
N GLY A 241 5.47 -5.14 -6.76
CA GLY A 241 5.20 -6.47 -7.30
C GLY A 241 6.22 -7.52 -6.84
N SER A 242 7.51 -7.17 -6.82
CA SER A 242 8.57 -8.06 -6.32
C SER A 242 8.46 -8.27 -4.82
N ALA A 243 8.11 -7.24 -4.05
CA ALA A 243 7.85 -7.36 -2.62
C ALA A 243 6.73 -8.39 -2.34
N TRP A 244 5.59 -8.31 -3.05
CA TRP A 244 4.52 -9.30 -2.92
C TRP A 244 4.91 -10.68 -3.44
N TYR A 245 5.67 -10.74 -4.53
CA TYR A 245 6.15 -12.01 -5.08
C TYR A 245 7.04 -12.75 -4.09
N LEU A 246 7.98 -12.03 -3.44
CA LEU A 246 8.86 -12.61 -2.44
C LEU A 246 8.05 -13.25 -1.30
N LEU A 247 7.07 -12.51 -0.79
CA LEU A 247 6.21 -12.96 0.30
C LEU A 247 5.38 -14.20 -0.03
N PHE A 248 4.86 -14.31 -1.25
CA PHE A 248 3.93 -15.40 -1.60
C PHE A 248 4.59 -16.65 -2.17
N TYR A 249 5.73 -16.51 -2.85
CA TYR A 249 6.31 -17.60 -3.65
C TYR A 249 7.74 -17.97 -3.26
N THR A 250 8.41 -17.16 -2.43
CA THR A 250 9.79 -17.43 -2.04
C THR A 250 9.99 -17.63 -0.55
N TRP A 251 9.15 -17.00 0.27
CA TRP A 251 9.21 -17.06 1.74
C TRP A 251 8.14 -18.00 2.29
#